data_AF-A0A015ZFS4-F1
#
_entry.id   AF-A0A015ZFS4-F1
#
_cell.length_a   1.000
_cell.length_b   1.000
_cell.length_c   1.000
_cell.angle_alpha   90.00
_cell.angle_beta   90.00
_cell.angle_gamma   90.00
#
_symmetry.space_group_name_H-M   'P 1'
#
loop_
_entity.id
_entity.type
_entity.pdbx_description
1 polymer ?
#
loop_
_entity_poly.entity_id
_entity_poly.type
_entity_poly.pdbx_seq_one_letter_code
_entity_poly.pdbx_strand_id
1 'polypeptide(L)' 'MKGLLKNLGLLLILVGVIILIACSLTGEVNNNAVLGGSIVLVVLGLITYIAINKRIAD' A
#
# COMPACT_ATOMS: atom_id res chain seq x y z
N MET A 1 -0.52 11.69 17.29
CA MET A 1 -0.39 11.67 15.81
C MET A 1 0.99 11.26 15.28
N LYS A 2 2.04 11.14 16.11
CA LYS A 2 3.38 10.69 15.65
C LYS A 2 3.41 9.22 15.19
N GLY A 3 2.62 8.35 15.82
CA GLY A 3 2.55 6.92 15.47
C GLY A 3 1.83 6.62 14.15
N LEU A 4 0.78 7.37 13.83
CA LEU A 4 0.01 7.17 12.59
C LEU A 4 0.85 7.53 11.36
N LEU A 5 1.59 8.64 11.42
CA LEU A 5 2.54 9.02 10.37
C LEU A 5 3.67 7.99 10.22
N LYS A 6 4.22 7.49 11.33
CA LYS A 6 5.29 6.47 11.30
C LYS A 6 4.87 5.18 10.59
N ASN A 7 3.58 4.83 10.67
CA ASN A 7 3.03 3.63 10.04
C ASN A 7 2.26 3.90 8.74
N LEU A 8 2.27 5.13 8.23
CA LEU A 8 1.44 5.51 7.06
C LEU A 8 1.78 4.67 5.82
N GLY A 9 3.06 4.46 5.54
CA GLY A 9 3.49 3.63 4.41
C GLY A 9 3.05 2.17 4.55
N LEU A 10 3.13 1.62 5.76
CA LEU A 10 2.66 0.26 6.06
C LEU A 10 1.13 0.15 5.87
N LEU A 11 0.39 1.17 6.29
CA LEU A 11 -1.06 1.21 6.14
C LEU A 11 -1.48 1.30 4.66
N LEU A 12 -0.74 2.06 3.85
CA LEU A 12 -0.98 2.17 2.42
C LEU A 12 -0.73 0.83 1.68
N ILE A 13 0.32 0.09 2.07
CA ILE A 13 0.57 -1.28 1.60
C ILE A 13 -0.60 -2.19 1.97
N LEU A 14 -1.06 -2.12 3.22
CA LEU A 14 -2.16 -2.95 3.72
C LEU A 14 -3.44 -2.74 2.90
N VAL A 15 -3.78 -1.49 2.58
CA VAL A 15 -4.94 -1.19 1.71
C VAL A 15 -4.77 -1.82 0.33
N GLY A 16 -3.60 -1.67 -0.29
CA GLY A 16 -3.32 -2.28 -1.60
C GLY A 16 -3.48 -3.81 -1.59
N VAL A 17 -2.98 -4.47 -0.54
CA VAL A 17 -3.12 -5.93 -0.36
C VAL A 17 -4.57 -6.34 -0.15
N ILE A 18 -5.34 -5.60 0.66
CA ILE A 18 -6.77 -5.88 0.88
C ILE A 18 -7.55 -5.80 -0.44
N ILE A 19 -7.25 -4.83 -1.30
CA ILE A 19 -7.87 -4.70 -2.63
C ILE A 19 -7.56 -5.93 -3.49
N LEU A 20 -6.30 -6.40 -3.51
CA LEU A 20 -5.91 -7.61 -4.24
C LEU A 20 -6.62 -8.86 -3.73
N ILE A 21 -6.75 -9.01 -2.40
CA ILE A 21 -7.50 -10.11 -1.79
C ILE A 21 -8.98 -10.03 -2.21
N ALA A 22 -9.59 -8.84 -2.15
CA ALA A 22 -10.97 -8.64 -2.57
C ALA A 22 -11.16 -9.03 -4.05
N CYS A 23 -10.27 -8.59 -4.95
CA CYS A 23 -10.28 -8.99 -6.36
C CYS A 23 -10.20 -10.50 -6.54
N SER A 24 -9.38 -11.19 -5.75
CA SER A 24 -9.28 -12.65 -5.78
C SER A 24 -10.57 -13.34 -5.33
N LEU A 25 -11.33 -12.73 -4.40
CA LEU A 25 -12.57 -13.30 -3.88
C LEU A 25 -13.78 -12.98 -4.77
N THR A 26 -13.78 -11.83 -5.46
CA THR A 26 -14.90 -11.39 -6.31
C THR A 26 -14.75 -11.79 -7.77
N GLY A 27 -13.60 -12.34 -8.18
CA GLY A 27 -13.34 -12.76 -9.56
C GLY A 27 -12.82 -11.66 -10.49
N GLU A 28 -12.50 -10.48 -9.95
CA GLU A 28 -11.98 -9.31 -10.69
C GLU A 28 -10.46 -9.42 -10.97
N VAL A 29 -9.96 -10.62 -11.24
CA VAL A 29 -8.52 -10.93 -11.42
C VAL A 29 -7.98 -10.58 -12.81
N ASN A 30 -8.79 -9.99 -13.69
CA ASN A 30 -8.38 -9.50 -15.02
C ASN A 30 -8.58 -7.99 -15.21
N ASN A 31 -9.04 -7.30 -14.16
CA ASN A 31 -9.33 -5.88 -14.24
C ASN A 31 -8.04 -5.07 -14.01
N ASN A 32 -7.32 -4.79 -15.11
CA ASN A 32 -6.01 -4.13 -15.05
C ASN A 32 -6.05 -2.74 -14.37
N ALA A 33 -7.21 -2.07 -14.34
CA ALA A 33 -7.34 -0.83 -13.59
C ALA A 33 -7.22 -1.07 -12.08
N VAL A 34 -7.87 -2.13 -11.57
CA VAL A 34 -7.86 -2.46 -10.14
C VAL A 34 -6.55 -3.13 -9.74
N LEU A 35 -6.03 -4.06 -10.56
CA LEU A 35 -4.74 -4.71 -10.33
C LEU A 35 -3.59 -3.70 -10.44
N GLY A 36 -3.60 -2.85 -11.47
CA GLY A 36 -2.60 -1.80 -11.65
C GLY A 36 -2.66 -0.77 -10.52
N GLY A 37 -3.86 -0.32 -10.14
CA GLY A 37 -4.05 0.62 -9.03
C GLY A 37 -3.59 0.07 -7.68
N SER A 38 -3.87 -1.20 -7.39
CA SER A 38 -3.42 -1.85 -6.16
C SER A 38 -1.90 -2.05 -6.13
N ILE A 39 -1.26 -2.40 -7.26
CA ILE A 39 0.20 -2.44 -7.37
C ILE A 39 0.80 -1.05 -7.10
N VAL A 40 0.25 0.00 -7.71
CA VAL A 40 0.70 1.39 -7.48
C VAL A 40 0.58 1.77 -6.01
N LEU A 41 -0.52 1.42 -5.34
CA LEU A 41 -0.70 1.65 -3.89
C LEU A 41 0.36 0.94 -3.06
N VAL A 42 0.67 -0.33 -3.37
CA VAL A 42 1.71 -1.09 -2.66
C VAL A 42 3.09 -0.46 -2.85
N VAL A 43 3.45 -0.09 -4.08
CA VAL A 43 4.75 0.54 -4.39
C VAL A 43 4.88 1.90 -3.72
N LEU A 44 3.85 2.76 -3.81
CA LEU A 44 3.85 4.05 -3.12
C LEU A 44 3.91 3.89 -1.60
N GLY A 45 3.23 2.88 -1.05
CA GLY A 45 3.28 2.56 0.38
C GLY A 45 4.68 2.16 0.84
N LEU A 46 5.38 1.34 0.04
CA LEU A 46 6.78 0.98 0.25
C LEU A 46 7.70 2.20 0.22
N ILE A 47 7.59 3.04 -0.81
CA ILE A 47 8.39 4.27 -0.92
C ILE A 47 8.16 5.19 0.29
N THR A 48 6.89 5.38 0.67
CA THR A 48 6.51 6.20 1.83
C THR A 48 7.06 5.62 3.13
N TYR A 49 6.97 4.30 3.32
CA TYR A 49 7.52 3.62 4.50
C TYR A 49 9.04 3.81 4.61
N ILE A 50 9.76 3.62 3.51
CA ILE A 50 11.22 3.82 3.46
C ILE A 50 11.57 5.29 3.73
N ALA A 51 10.90 6.24 3.08
CA ALA A 51 11.18 7.66 3.24
C ALA A 51 10.94 8.14 4.68
N ILE A 52 9.85 7.70 5.30
CA ILE A 52 9.52 8.05 6.69
C ILE A 52 10.51 7.41 7.67
N ASN A 53 10.87 6.14 7.49
CA ASN A 53 11.85 5.50 8.37
C ASN A 53 13.25 6.08 8.21
N LYS A 54 13.65 6.45 6.99
CA LYS A 54 14.93 7.12 6.73
C LYS A 54 14.99 8.49 7.44
N ARG A 55 13.92 9.28 7.35
CA ARG A 55 13.75 10.58 8.05
C ARG A 55 13.76 10.48 9.59
N ILE A 56 13.53 9.30 10.17
CA ILE A 56 13.55 9.08 11.62
C ILE A 56 14.94 8.63 12.10
N ALA A 57 15.74 8.06 11.20
CA ALA A 57 17.10 7.59 11.48
C ALA A 57 18.15 8.71 11.34
N ASP A 58 17.91 9.69 10.47
CA ASP A 58 18.57 11.00 10.43
C ASP A 58 18.05 11.92 11.56
#